data_AF-A0A844QPE5-F1
#
_entry.id   AF-A0A844QPE5-F1
#
_cell.length_a   1.000
_cell.length_b   1.000
_cell.length_c   1.000
_cell.angle_alpha   90.00
_cell.angle_beta   90.00
_cell.angle_gamma   90.00
#
_symmetry.space_group_name_H-M   'P 1'
#
loop_
_entity.id
_entity.type
_entity.pdbx_description
1 polymer ?
#
loop_
_entity_poly.entity_id
_entity_poly.type
_entity_poly.pdbx_seq_one_letter_code
_entity_poly.pdbx_strand_id
1 'polypeptide(L)'
;MKSLATAFLIGFAAIGTANAAEDEAVALAQAFCGLAELDQGMGRMYLLSSGLTEKVTAALVAGGQGETAFGAGVPWASGAAAANICTAGAVATEGGVTLVDVMYGQGDAGWTDQLVLVAGEGGALVVDDIRYGKPGEAATLGEAASALLTD
;
A
#
# COMPACT_ATOMS: atom_id res chain seq x y z
N MET A 1 -23.87 -40.46 44.17
CA MET A 1 -22.62 -40.08 43.48
C MET A 1 -22.98 -39.03 42.45
N LYS A 2 -22.36 -37.84 42.55
CA LYS A 2 -22.66 -36.64 41.76
C LYS A 2 -22.14 -36.84 40.32
N SER A 3 -23.03 -36.75 39.33
CA SER A 3 -22.62 -36.69 37.92
C SER A 3 -22.28 -35.23 37.60
N LEU A 4 -21.01 -34.97 37.28
CA LEU A 4 -20.51 -33.71 36.74
C LEU A 4 -20.96 -33.59 35.29
N ALA A 5 -21.73 -32.55 34.97
CA ALA A 5 -22.05 -32.17 33.59
C ALA A 5 -21.00 -31.16 33.09
N THR A 6 -20.01 -31.71 32.39
CA THR A 6 -19.24 -31.15 31.26
C THR A 6 -20.14 -30.33 30.32
N ALA A 7 -19.74 -29.30 29.58
CA ALA A 7 -18.64 -28.32 29.58
C ALA A 7 -19.01 -27.29 28.48
N PHE A 8 -18.51 -26.07 28.63
CA PHE A 8 -18.10 -25.12 27.57
C PHE A 8 -18.97 -25.00 26.30
N LEU A 9 -19.81 -23.96 26.27
CA LEU A 9 -20.15 -23.23 25.05
C LEU A 9 -19.15 -22.09 24.91
N ILE A 10 -18.13 -22.23 24.06
CA ILE A 10 -17.30 -21.10 23.61
C ILE A 10 -17.63 -20.79 22.15
N GLY A 11 -17.91 -19.50 21.92
CA GLY A 11 -18.54 -18.95 20.74
C GLY A 11 -17.72 -19.03 19.45
N PHE A 12 -18.46 -19.25 18.38
CA PHE A 12 -18.04 -19.02 17.00
C PHE A 12 -18.70 -17.71 16.52
N ALA A 13 -17.98 -16.59 16.57
CA ALA A 13 -18.44 -15.34 15.97
C ALA A 13 -17.33 -14.52 15.28
N ALA A 14 -16.14 -15.08 15.05
CA ALA A 14 -14.98 -14.33 14.55
C ALA A 14 -14.56 -14.65 13.09
N ILE A 15 -15.28 -15.52 12.37
CA ILE A 15 -14.83 -15.99 11.03
C ILE A 15 -15.23 -15.03 9.90
N GLY A 16 -16.24 -14.17 10.11
CA GLY A 16 -16.80 -13.32 9.05
C GLY A 16 -16.02 -12.04 8.74
N THR A 17 -15.29 -11.47 9.70
CA THR A 17 -14.68 -10.13 9.56
C THR A 17 -13.32 -10.13 8.88
N ALA A 18 -12.60 -11.25 8.91
CA ALA A 18 -11.26 -11.34 8.31
C ALA A 18 -11.31 -11.24 6.77
N ASN A 19 -12.29 -11.88 6.13
CA ASN A 19 -12.41 -11.88 4.66
C ASN A 19 -12.77 -10.49 4.11
N ALA A 20 -13.60 -9.71 4.81
CA ALA A 20 -14.03 -8.40 4.32
C ALA A 20 -12.89 -7.36 4.32
N ALA A 21 -12.03 -7.38 5.34
CA ALA A 21 -10.88 -6.48 5.40
C ALA A 21 -9.81 -6.84 4.35
N GLU A 22 -9.64 -8.14 4.08
CA GLU A 22 -8.78 -8.63 3.01
C GLU A 22 -9.29 -8.21 1.63
N ASP A 23 -10.60 -8.39 1.37
CA ASP A 23 -11.24 -7.98 0.11
C ASP A 23 -11.10 -6.46 -0.12
N GLU A 24 -11.27 -5.64 0.91
CA GLU A 24 -11.10 -4.17 0.82
C GLU A 24 -9.64 -3.79 0.53
N ALA A 25 -8.68 -4.44 1.19
CA ALA A 25 -7.26 -4.21 0.95
C ALA A 25 -6.85 -4.57 -0.50
N VAL A 26 -7.34 -5.72 -0.99
CA VAL A 26 -7.13 -6.14 -2.38
C VAL A 26 -7.77 -5.16 -3.35
N ALA A 27 -9.00 -4.71 -3.09
CA ALA A 27 -9.70 -3.74 -3.94
C ALA A 27 -8.95 -2.40 -4.01
N LEU A 28 -8.41 -1.93 -2.88
CA LEU A 28 -7.60 -0.71 -2.84
C LEU A 28 -6.28 -0.87 -3.59
N ALA A 29 -5.57 -2.00 -3.44
CA ALA A 29 -4.38 -2.29 -4.23
C ALA A 29 -4.68 -2.37 -5.74
N GLN A 30 -5.82 -2.92 -6.12
CA GLN A 30 -6.26 -2.94 -7.51
C GLN A 30 -6.56 -1.53 -8.04
N ALA A 31 -7.19 -0.68 -7.23
CA ALA A 31 -7.41 0.73 -7.56
C ALA A 31 -6.07 1.48 -7.72
N PHE A 32 -5.10 1.20 -6.84
CA PHE A 32 -3.75 1.73 -6.93
C PHE A 32 -3.07 1.37 -8.26
N CYS A 33 -3.24 0.13 -8.72
CA CYS A 33 -2.76 -0.29 -10.04
C CYS A 33 -3.50 0.40 -11.18
N GLY A 34 -4.83 0.53 -11.10
CA GLY A 34 -5.65 1.19 -12.13
C GLY A 34 -5.36 2.69 -12.29
N LEU A 35 -4.89 3.34 -11.23
CA LEU A 35 -4.56 4.78 -11.23
C LEU A 35 -3.13 5.08 -11.71
N ALA A 36 -2.35 4.07 -12.08
CA ALA A 36 -0.97 4.22 -12.55
C ALA A 36 -0.84 5.11 -13.80
N GLU A 37 -1.80 5.01 -14.71
CA GLU A 37 -1.74 5.70 -16.00
C GLU A 37 -2.33 7.12 -15.93
N LEU A 38 -3.07 7.43 -14.86
CA LEU A 38 -3.73 8.72 -14.71
C LEU A 38 -2.69 9.78 -14.31
N ASP A 39 -2.54 10.80 -15.15
CA ASP A 39 -1.64 11.94 -14.94
C ASP A 39 -0.22 11.51 -14.53
N GLN A 40 0.35 10.53 -15.24
CA GLN A 40 1.68 9.98 -14.98
C GLN A 40 1.83 9.39 -13.57
N GLY A 41 0.78 8.73 -13.08
CA GLY A 41 0.72 8.11 -11.77
C GLY A 41 0.09 8.99 -10.70
N MET A 42 -0.02 10.31 -10.92
CA MET A 42 -0.56 11.24 -9.92
C MET A 42 -1.97 10.89 -9.44
N GLY A 43 -2.75 10.11 -10.20
CA GLY A 43 -4.01 9.54 -9.73
C GLY A 43 -3.90 8.75 -8.42
N ARG A 44 -2.76 8.11 -8.14
CA ARG A 44 -2.54 7.36 -6.90
C ARG A 44 -2.51 8.25 -5.65
N MET A 45 -2.28 9.56 -5.81
CA MET A 45 -2.36 10.53 -4.72
C MET A 45 -3.73 10.52 -4.02
N TYR A 46 -4.81 10.18 -4.74
CA TYR A 46 -6.17 10.10 -4.17
C TYR A 46 -6.36 8.96 -3.18
N LEU A 47 -5.45 7.99 -3.15
CA LEU A 47 -5.51 6.85 -2.24
C LEU A 47 -4.66 7.05 -0.99
N LEU A 48 -3.83 8.09 -0.94
CA LEU A 48 -2.88 8.28 0.15
C LEU A 48 -3.57 8.86 1.39
N SER A 49 -3.01 8.58 2.57
CA SER A 49 -3.37 9.28 3.80
C SER A 49 -3.06 10.77 3.65
N SER A 50 -3.73 11.62 4.44
CA SER A 50 -3.48 13.07 4.41
C SER A 50 -2.02 13.39 4.73
N GLY A 51 -1.45 12.73 5.75
CA GLY A 51 -0.06 12.92 6.15
C GLY A 51 0.95 12.52 5.06
N LEU A 52 0.71 11.40 4.36
CA LEU A 52 1.57 11.01 3.24
C LEU A 52 1.39 11.95 2.04
N THR A 53 0.15 12.34 1.73
CA THR A 53 -0.17 13.29 0.66
C THR A 53 0.59 14.61 0.84
N GLU A 54 0.60 15.16 2.06
CA GLU A 54 1.31 16.39 2.39
C GLU A 54 2.82 16.26 2.13
N LYS A 55 3.43 15.17 2.60
CA LYS A 55 4.86 14.90 2.40
C LYS A 55 5.21 14.78 0.91
N VAL A 56 4.46 13.97 0.18
CA VAL A 56 4.70 13.75 -1.25
C VAL A 56 4.47 15.04 -2.04
N THR A 57 3.44 15.81 -1.72
CA THR A 57 3.18 17.10 -2.38
C THR A 57 4.31 18.09 -2.13
N ALA A 58 4.78 18.22 -0.88
CA ALA A 58 5.92 19.08 -0.57
C ALA A 58 7.19 18.66 -1.33
N ALA A 59 7.46 17.35 -1.39
CA ALA A 59 8.59 16.80 -2.12
C ALA A 59 8.48 17.07 -3.64
N LEU A 60 7.29 16.95 -4.24
CA LEU A 60 7.06 17.30 -5.64
C LEU A 60 7.28 18.80 -5.92
N VAL A 61 6.93 19.66 -4.97
CA VAL A 61 7.18 21.11 -5.10
C VAL A 61 8.69 21.40 -5.04
N ALA A 62 9.44 20.69 -4.21
CA ALA A 62 10.89 20.87 -4.06
C ALA A 62 11.70 20.24 -5.20
N GLY A 63 11.36 19.01 -5.60
CA GLY A 63 12.13 18.17 -6.53
C GLY A 63 11.58 18.08 -7.96
N GLY A 64 10.43 18.71 -8.25
CA GLY A 64 9.74 18.58 -9.55
C GLY A 64 8.72 17.45 -9.58
N GLN A 65 8.14 17.16 -10.75
CA GLN A 65 7.03 16.19 -10.84
C GLN A 65 7.52 14.75 -11.08
N GLY A 66 6.80 13.79 -10.48
CA GLY A 66 6.90 12.35 -10.75
C GLY A 66 8.33 11.82 -10.63
N GLU A 67 8.82 11.21 -11.72
CA GLU A 67 10.16 10.65 -11.85
C GLU A 67 11.28 11.68 -11.60
N THR A 68 11.03 12.98 -11.80
CA THR A 68 12.04 14.02 -11.52
C THR A 68 12.32 14.15 -10.02
N ALA A 69 11.28 14.09 -9.18
CA ALA A 69 11.44 14.17 -7.74
C ALA A 69 11.88 12.84 -7.14
N PHE A 70 11.25 11.73 -7.54
CA PHE A 70 11.41 10.45 -6.85
C PHE A 70 12.29 9.44 -7.59
N GLY A 71 12.87 9.82 -8.73
CA GLY A 71 13.60 8.91 -9.61
C GLY A 71 12.69 7.91 -10.31
N ALA A 72 13.29 6.96 -11.04
CA ALA A 72 12.60 5.97 -11.86
C ALA A 72 11.93 4.84 -11.03
N GLY A 73 11.66 5.07 -9.75
CA GLY A 73 11.00 4.12 -8.86
C GLY A 73 9.48 4.21 -8.92
N VAL A 74 8.79 3.10 -8.66
CA VAL A 74 7.34 3.11 -8.41
C VAL A 74 7.04 4.01 -7.19
N PRO A 75 5.91 4.72 -7.15
CA PRO A 75 4.83 4.70 -8.15
C PRO A 75 5.03 5.62 -9.36
N TRP A 76 6.13 6.37 -9.45
CA TRP A 76 6.28 7.43 -10.46
C TRP A 76 7.19 7.08 -11.64
N ALA A 77 7.65 5.83 -11.72
CA ALA A 77 8.35 5.29 -12.88
C ALA A 77 7.51 5.47 -14.15
N SER A 78 8.10 6.07 -15.18
CA SER A 78 7.41 6.41 -16.44
C SER A 78 8.09 5.77 -17.66
N GLY A 79 7.44 5.85 -18.83
CA GLY A 79 8.02 5.43 -20.11
C GLY A 79 8.46 3.95 -20.13
N ALA A 80 9.73 3.69 -20.47
CA ALA A 80 10.26 2.33 -20.56
C ALA A 80 10.52 1.67 -19.19
N ALA A 81 10.54 2.46 -18.11
CA ALA A 81 10.71 1.99 -16.74
C ALA A 81 9.36 1.72 -16.04
N ALA A 82 8.24 2.17 -16.62
CA ALA A 82 6.92 1.89 -16.10
C ALA A 82 6.61 0.39 -16.19
N ALA A 83 5.99 -0.16 -15.15
CA ALA A 83 5.51 -1.52 -15.16
C ALA A 83 4.31 -1.65 -16.11
N ASN A 84 4.36 -2.58 -17.07
CA ASN A 84 3.21 -2.92 -17.90
C ASN A 84 2.24 -3.90 -17.20
N ILE A 85 2.67 -4.50 -16.09
CA ILE A 85 1.85 -5.34 -15.22
C ILE A 85 1.84 -4.71 -13.83
N CYS A 86 0.65 -4.57 -13.25
CA CYS A 86 0.45 -4.20 -11.85
C CYS A 86 -0.76 -4.96 -11.32
N THR A 87 -0.58 -5.76 -10.28
CA THR A 87 -1.66 -6.56 -9.66
C THR A 87 -1.55 -6.57 -8.15
N ALA A 88 -2.69 -6.62 -7.48
CA ALA A 88 -2.74 -6.91 -6.04
C ALA A 88 -2.24 -8.33 -5.75
N GLY A 89 -1.52 -8.49 -4.64
CA GLY A 89 -0.93 -9.74 -4.19
C GLY A 89 -1.46 -10.17 -2.82
N ALA A 90 -0.58 -10.73 -2.00
CA ALA A 90 -0.93 -11.22 -0.67
C ALA A 90 -1.29 -10.07 0.29
N VAL A 91 -2.22 -10.34 1.20
CA VAL A 91 -2.56 -9.45 2.31
C VAL A 91 -2.00 -10.02 3.61
N ALA A 92 -1.41 -9.16 4.43
CA ALA A 92 -0.89 -9.50 5.74
C ALA A 92 -1.27 -8.44 6.77
N THR A 93 -1.12 -8.76 8.05
CA THR A 93 -1.24 -7.80 9.13
C THR A 93 0.04 -7.82 9.95
N GLU A 94 0.64 -6.64 10.15
CA GLU A 94 1.88 -6.48 10.91
C GLU A 94 1.74 -5.23 11.78
N GLY A 95 2.06 -5.29 13.08
CA GLY A 95 2.11 -4.09 13.92
C GLY A 95 0.82 -3.26 14.00
N GLY A 96 -0.35 -3.85 13.70
CA GLY A 96 -1.64 -3.15 13.68
C GLY A 96 -1.98 -2.43 12.37
N VAL A 97 -1.14 -2.56 11.33
CA VAL A 97 -1.44 -2.09 9.98
C VAL A 97 -1.74 -3.27 9.05
N THR A 98 -2.55 -3.01 8.01
CA THR A 98 -2.79 -3.98 6.93
C THR A 98 -1.75 -3.74 5.85
N LEU A 99 -1.10 -4.80 5.39
CA LEU A 99 -0.12 -4.77 4.32
C LEU A 99 -0.71 -5.49 3.13
N VAL A 100 -0.62 -4.88 1.95
CA VAL A 100 -1.00 -5.56 0.70
C VAL A 100 0.15 -5.45 -0.28
N ASP A 101 0.56 -6.60 -0.80
CA ASP A 101 1.59 -6.66 -1.83
C ASP A 101 1.03 -6.09 -3.14
N VAL A 102 1.84 -5.31 -3.85
CA VAL A 102 1.59 -4.90 -5.22
C VAL A 102 2.71 -5.45 -6.08
N MET A 103 2.34 -6.34 -6.99
CA MET A 103 3.26 -7.05 -7.85
C MET A 103 3.34 -6.31 -9.19
N TYR A 104 4.56 -5.99 -9.60
CA TYR A 104 4.86 -5.30 -10.84
C TYR A 104 5.61 -6.21 -11.79
N GLY A 105 5.43 -5.98 -13.08
CA GLY A 105 6.19 -6.63 -14.15
C GLY A 105 6.49 -5.69 -15.29
N GLN A 106 7.67 -5.88 -15.91
CA GLN A 106 8.09 -5.23 -17.15
C GLN A 106 9.06 -6.15 -17.90
N GLY A 107 8.60 -6.76 -18.99
CA GLY A 107 9.38 -7.80 -19.69
C GLY A 107 9.63 -9.01 -18.77
N ASP A 108 10.89 -9.42 -18.65
CA ASP A 108 11.31 -10.52 -17.75
C ASP A 108 11.62 -10.04 -16.31
N ALA A 109 11.54 -8.73 -16.05
CA ALA A 109 11.76 -8.18 -14.73
C ALA A 109 10.43 -8.10 -13.96
N GLY A 110 10.49 -8.45 -12.67
CA GLY A 110 9.36 -8.32 -11.75
C GLY A 110 9.84 -7.91 -10.37
N TRP A 111 9.03 -7.11 -9.69
CA TRP A 111 9.28 -6.66 -8.33
C TRP A 111 7.97 -6.55 -7.56
N THR A 112 8.08 -6.35 -6.25
CA THR A 112 6.93 -6.28 -5.36
C THR A 112 7.19 -5.21 -4.33
N ASP A 113 6.21 -4.32 -4.17
CA ASP A 113 6.18 -3.34 -3.09
C ASP A 113 5.03 -3.70 -2.15
N GLN A 114 5.02 -3.10 -0.96
CA GLN A 114 3.93 -3.23 -0.01
C GLN A 114 3.25 -1.89 0.23
N LEU A 115 1.95 -1.83 0.03
CA LEU A 115 1.14 -0.72 0.54
C LEU A 115 0.89 -0.95 2.02
N VAL A 116 1.21 0.08 2.82
CA VAL A 116 0.86 0.12 4.23
C VAL A 116 -0.50 0.80 4.35
N LEU A 117 -1.53 0.04 4.73
CA LEU A 117 -2.90 0.50 4.80
C LEU A 117 -3.34 0.78 6.23
N VAL A 118 -3.98 1.92 6.42
CA VAL A 118 -4.58 2.35 7.69
C VAL A 118 -6.01 2.81 7.46
N ALA A 119 -6.80 2.89 8.53
CA ALA A 119 -8.13 3.48 8.47
C ALA A 119 -8.02 5.01 8.32
N GLY A 120 -8.56 5.54 7.23
CA GLY A 120 -8.72 6.96 6.96
C GLY A 120 -10.03 7.54 7.50
N GLU A 121 -10.42 8.71 6.98
CA GLU A 121 -11.67 9.35 7.36
C GLU A 121 -12.88 8.48 6.99
N GLY A 122 -13.85 8.37 7.91
CA GLY A 122 -15.02 7.51 7.71
C GLY A 122 -14.74 6.00 7.79
N GLY A 123 -13.51 5.59 8.12
CA GLY A 123 -13.12 4.19 8.30
C GLY A 123 -12.70 3.46 7.02
N ALA A 124 -12.68 4.14 5.87
CA ALA A 124 -12.18 3.58 4.61
C ALA A 124 -10.66 3.39 4.67
N LEU A 125 -10.13 2.33 4.04
CA LEU A 125 -8.68 2.15 3.95
C LEU A 125 -8.02 3.23 3.08
N VAL A 126 -6.84 3.68 3.49
CA VAL A 126 -5.95 4.59 2.74
C VAL A 126 -4.50 4.10 2.83
N VAL A 127 -3.68 4.48 1.87
CA VAL A 127 -2.24 4.18 1.83
C VAL A 127 -1.49 5.18 2.70
N ASP A 128 -0.97 4.73 3.84
CA ASP A 128 -0.15 5.55 4.74
C ASP A 128 1.33 5.55 4.38
N ASP A 129 1.80 4.49 3.70
CA ASP A 129 3.15 4.41 3.16
C ASP A 129 3.27 3.35 2.06
N ILE A 130 4.39 3.35 1.35
CA ILE A 130 4.77 2.30 0.39
C ILE A 130 6.18 1.83 0.75
N ARG A 131 6.32 0.52 1.01
CA ARG A 131 7.61 -0.15 1.23
C ARG A 131 8.13 -0.70 -0.08
N TYR A 132 9.28 -0.23 -0.55
CA TYR A 132 9.84 -0.65 -1.83
C TYR A 132 10.60 -1.98 -1.73
N GLY A 133 10.25 -2.98 -2.54
CA GLY A 133 10.92 -4.29 -2.50
C GLY A 133 10.51 -5.19 -1.31
N LYS A 134 11.17 -6.35 -1.19
CA LYS A 134 10.84 -7.39 -0.19
C LYS A 134 11.12 -6.94 1.26
N PRO A 135 10.45 -7.54 2.27
CA PRO A 135 10.61 -7.16 3.68
C PRO A 135 12.07 -7.20 4.15
N GLY A 136 12.55 -6.11 4.75
CA GLY A 136 13.87 -6.03 5.37
C GLY A 136 14.96 -5.28 4.58
N GLU A 137 14.67 -4.83 3.35
CA GLU A 137 15.64 -4.10 2.51
C GLU A 137 15.21 -2.68 2.12
N ALA A 138 14.00 -2.24 2.50
CA ALA A 138 13.28 -1.16 1.82
C ALA A 138 13.44 0.23 2.47
N ALA A 139 13.82 1.23 1.67
CA ALA A 139 13.39 2.61 1.88
C ALA A 139 11.88 2.72 1.61
N THR A 140 11.22 3.71 2.22
CA THR A 140 9.78 3.96 2.02
C THR A 140 9.51 5.20 1.16
N LEU A 141 8.29 5.32 0.62
CA LEU A 141 7.85 6.55 -0.04
C LEU A 141 7.89 7.74 0.91
N GLY A 142 7.44 7.57 2.15
CA GLY A 142 7.49 8.61 3.17
C GLY A 142 8.91 9.10 3.48
N GLU A 143 9.88 8.18 3.57
CA GLU A 143 11.30 8.52 3.76
C GLU A 143 11.90 9.21 2.54
N ALA A 144 11.64 8.70 1.34
CA ALA A 144 12.11 9.29 0.09
C ALA A 144 11.59 10.73 -0.08
N ALA A 145 10.30 10.96 0.22
CA ALA A 145 9.70 12.30 0.19
C ALA A 145 10.37 13.23 1.21
N SER A 146 10.66 12.72 2.42
CA SER A 146 11.28 13.52 3.48
C SER A 146 12.71 13.92 3.15
N ALA A 147 13.49 13.04 2.51
CA ALA A 147 14.87 13.31 2.12
C ALA A 147 15.00 14.49 1.15
N LEU A 148 14.04 14.63 0.22
CA LEU A 148 13.98 15.74 -0.74
C LEU A 148 13.68 17.11 -0.11
N LEU A 149 13.25 17.13 1.16
CA LEU A 149 12.96 18.36 1.89
C LEU A 149 14.13 18.84 2.76
N THR A 150 15.18 18.04 2.88
CA THR A 150 16.34 18.32 3.74
C THR A 150 17.60 18.75 2.98
N ASP A 151 17.60 18.64 1.65
CA ASP A 151 18.66 19.11 0.74
C ASP A 151 18.38 20.54 0.24
#